data_AF-A0A445FT07-F1
#
_entry.id   AF-A0A445FT07-F1
#
_cell.length_a   1.000
_cell.length_b   1.000
_cell.length_c   1.000
_cell.angle_alpha   90.00
_cell.angle_beta   90.00
_cell.angle_gamma   90.00
#
_symmetry.space_group_name_H-M   'P 1'
#
loop_
_entity.id
_entity.type
_entity.pdbx_description
1 polymer ?
#
loop_
_entity_poly.entity_id
_entity_poly.type
_entity_poly.pdbx_seq_one_letter_code
_entity_poly.pdbx_strand_id
1 'polypeptide(L)'
;MKIAGNLLTKYKLFFLNLTLRTRGGQWNSGGQCHKETEPIFNEAYLQRYPSKMLALEHVIQQMKARVVYMNISRLTDYRKDGHPSVYRTGYKASMNHNTAALFEDCSHWCLPGVPDTWNELLYVSLLKYGKGTWKS
;
A
#
# COMPACT_ATOMS: atom_id res chain seq x y z
N MET A 1 -19.31 12.80 34.06
CA MET A 1 -18.43 13.59 33.16
C MET A 1 -18.46 12.96 31.78
N LYS A 2 -19.26 13.51 30.86
CA LYS A 2 -19.40 13.01 29.47
C LYS A 2 -18.21 13.50 28.66
N ILE A 3 -17.25 12.63 28.36
CA ILE A 3 -16.20 12.89 27.36
C ILE A 3 -16.62 12.16 26.08
N ALA A 4 -17.63 12.70 25.42
CA ALA A 4 -18.05 12.29 24.09
C ALA A 4 -18.50 13.54 23.34
N GLY A 5 -17.52 14.28 22.81
CA GLY A 5 -17.77 15.54 22.14
C GLY A 5 -16.65 15.90 21.17
N ASN A 6 -16.91 15.68 19.88
CA ASN A 6 -16.48 16.55 18.79
C ASN A 6 -15.06 16.52 18.20
N LEU A 7 -14.24 15.47 18.36
CA LEU A 7 -12.99 15.39 17.56
C LEU A 7 -13.15 14.68 16.19
N LEU A 8 -14.15 13.81 16.01
CA LEU A 8 -14.35 12.99 14.79
C LEU A 8 -15.42 13.55 13.82
N THR A 9 -16.02 14.70 14.11
CA THR A 9 -17.22 15.18 13.40
C THR A 9 -16.95 15.94 12.09
N LYS A 10 -15.70 16.08 11.62
CA LYS A 10 -15.42 16.87 10.39
C LYS A 10 -14.66 16.17 9.27
N TYR A 11 -13.89 15.11 9.52
CA TYR A 11 -13.18 14.39 8.45
C TYR A 11 -13.07 12.91 8.80
N LYS A 12 -13.44 12.01 7.89
CA LYS A 12 -13.11 10.58 7.98
C LYS A 12 -11.89 10.32 7.10
N LEU A 13 -10.78 9.93 7.70
CA LEU A 13 -9.55 9.59 6.99
C LEU A 13 -9.60 8.11 6.62
N PHE A 14 -9.56 7.78 5.33
CA PHE A 14 -9.58 6.40 4.85
C PHE A 14 -8.29 6.12 4.09
N PHE A 15 -7.63 5.01 4.46
CA PHE A 15 -6.48 4.46 3.75
C PHE A 15 -6.99 3.32 2.89
N LEU A 16 -6.79 3.41 1.58
CA LEU A 16 -6.94 2.22 0.75
C LEU A 16 -5.65 1.99 -0.02
N ASN A 17 -4.92 0.97 0.42
CA ASN A 17 -3.95 0.29 -0.40
C ASN A 17 -4.68 -0.79 -1.19
N LEU A 18 -4.80 -0.61 -2.50
CA LEU A 18 -4.87 -1.76 -3.38
C LEU A 18 -3.43 -2.15 -3.69
N THR A 19 -2.88 -3.04 -2.88
CA THR A 19 -1.75 -3.88 -3.31
C THR A 19 -2.27 -4.71 -4.48
N LEU A 20 -2.03 -4.21 -5.70
CA LEU A 20 -2.11 -5.06 -6.88
C LEU A 20 -1.05 -6.13 -6.67
N ARG A 21 -1.50 -7.31 -6.26
CA ARG A 21 -0.73 -8.54 -6.41
C ARG A 21 -0.10 -8.51 -7.80
N THR A 22 1.23 -8.46 -7.86
CA THR A 22 2.02 -8.51 -9.09
C THR A 22 1.73 -9.83 -9.81
N ARG A 23 0.64 -9.89 -10.58
CA ARG A 23 0.42 -10.95 -11.56
C ARG A 23 1.12 -10.51 -12.85
N GLY A 24 2.45 -10.61 -12.85
CA GLY A 24 3.28 -10.40 -14.04
C GLY A 24 3.16 -11.55 -15.04
N GLY A 25 1.95 -11.90 -15.48
CA GLY A 25 1.70 -12.95 -16.46
C GLY A 25 0.37 -13.69 -16.29
N GLN A 26 0.02 -14.50 -17.30
CA GLN A 26 -1.05 -15.51 -17.21
C GLN A 26 -0.83 -16.41 -15.98
N TRP A 27 -1.88 -17.13 -15.56
CA TRP A 27 -1.87 -18.04 -14.41
C TRP A 27 -0.74 -19.10 -14.42
N ASN A 28 -0.02 -19.25 -15.54
CA ASN A 28 1.08 -20.16 -15.81
C ASN A 28 2.48 -19.50 -15.90
N SER A 29 2.63 -18.18 -15.72
CA SER A 29 3.92 -17.46 -15.92
C SER A 29 4.59 -16.91 -14.65
N GLY A 30 4.00 -17.15 -13.48
CA GLY A 30 4.72 -17.13 -12.20
C GLY A 30 5.43 -15.83 -11.81
N GLY A 31 4.91 -14.65 -12.17
CA GLY A 31 5.55 -13.34 -11.92
C GLY A 31 6.24 -13.22 -10.56
N GLN A 32 7.55 -12.98 -10.60
CA GLN A 32 8.48 -13.15 -9.48
C GLN A 32 8.93 -11.78 -8.97
N CYS A 33 8.69 -11.46 -7.69
CA CYS A 33 9.25 -10.26 -7.06
C CYS A 33 10.64 -10.52 -6.45
N HIS A 34 11.10 -11.78 -6.31
CA HIS A 34 12.43 -12.07 -5.72
C HIS A 34 13.62 -11.54 -6.54
N LYS A 35 13.39 -11.24 -7.82
CA LYS A 35 14.44 -10.72 -8.73
C LYS A 35 14.49 -9.20 -8.78
N GLU A 36 13.47 -8.55 -8.22
CA GLU A 36 13.39 -7.10 -8.17
C GLU A 36 14.19 -6.61 -6.97
N THR A 37 15.30 -5.92 -7.23
CA THR A 37 16.21 -5.40 -6.18
C THR A 37 16.30 -3.88 -6.19
N GLU A 38 15.69 -3.24 -7.18
CA GLU A 38 15.64 -1.79 -7.33
C GLU A 38 14.20 -1.35 -7.64
N PRO A 39 13.84 -0.09 -7.31
CA PRO A 39 12.59 0.49 -7.75
C PRO A 39 12.48 0.52 -9.27
N ILE A 40 11.24 0.59 -9.77
CA ILE A 40 11.01 0.85 -11.19
C ILE A 40 11.44 2.29 -11.50
N PHE A 41 12.31 2.48 -12.48
CA PHE A 41 12.68 3.83 -12.95
C PHE A 41 11.97 4.23 -14.25
N ASN A 42 11.51 3.25 -15.03
CA ASN A 42 10.83 3.50 -16.30
C ASN A 42 9.33 3.27 -16.15
N GLU A 43 8.55 4.35 -16.35
CA GLU A 43 7.09 4.35 -16.23
C GLU A 43 6.39 3.33 -17.13
N ALA A 44 7.02 2.93 -18.24
CA ALA A 44 6.47 1.90 -19.13
C ALA A 44 6.29 0.53 -18.46
N TYR A 45 7.00 0.25 -17.36
CA TYR A 45 6.89 -1.00 -16.60
C TYR A 45 5.92 -0.92 -15.42
N LEU A 46 5.32 0.25 -15.19
CA LEU A 46 4.30 0.44 -14.17
C LEU A 46 3.00 -0.24 -14.57
N GLN A 47 2.25 -0.68 -13.57
CA GLN A 47 0.95 -1.28 -13.81
C GLN A 47 -0.06 -0.21 -14.21
N ARG A 48 -1.04 -0.65 -15.00
CA ARG A 48 -2.22 0.17 -15.28
C ARG A 48 -2.94 0.45 -13.97
N TYR A 49 -3.32 1.71 -13.77
CA TYR A 49 -4.07 2.09 -12.59
C TYR A 49 -5.38 1.28 -12.48
N PRO A 50 -5.67 0.63 -11.34
CA PRO A 50 -6.79 -0.30 -11.24
C PRO A 50 -8.14 0.39 -11.47
N SER A 51 -9.02 -0.24 -12.25
CA SER A 51 -10.40 0.23 -12.40
C SER A 51 -11.16 0.31 -11.06
N LYS A 52 -10.83 -0.57 -10.11
CA LYS A 52 -11.37 -0.54 -8.74
C LYS A 52 -10.99 0.73 -7.97
N MET A 53 -9.78 1.26 -8.21
CA MET A 53 -9.33 2.51 -7.60
C MET A 53 -10.09 3.70 -8.19
N LEU A 54 -10.27 3.72 -9.52
CA LEU A 54 -11.10 4.74 -10.18
C LEU A 54 -12.54 4.73 -9.66
N ALA A 55 -13.12 3.54 -9.48
CA ALA A 55 -14.47 3.40 -8.92
C ALA A 55 -14.55 3.93 -7.47
N LEU A 56 -13.55 3.64 -6.64
CA LEU A 56 -13.47 4.19 -5.28
C LEU A 56 -13.38 5.71 -5.29
N GLU A 57 -12.50 6.28 -6.11
CA GLU A 57 -12.33 7.73 -6.23
C GLU A 57 -13.63 8.40 -6.65
N HIS A 58 -14.37 7.81 -7.59
CA HIS A 58 -15.68 8.28 -8.01
C HIS A 58 -16.70 8.26 -6.86
N VAL A 59 -16.76 7.18 -6.09
CA VAL A 59 -17.66 7.08 -4.92
C VAL A 59 -17.28 8.13 -3.86
N ILE A 60 -15.98 8.29 -3.56
CA ILE A 60 -15.49 9.28 -2.59
C ILE A 60 -15.92 10.70 -2.99
N GLN A 61 -15.87 11.05 -4.28
CA GLN A 61 -16.33 12.36 -4.77
C GLN A 61 -17.82 12.60 -4.55
N GLN A 62 -18.63 11.55 -4.48
CA GLN A 62 -20.08 11.63 -4.27
C GLN A 62 -20.47 11.58 -2.79
N MET A 63 -19.53 11.34 -1.88
CA MET A 63 -19.82 11.25 -0.45
C MET A 63 -20.15 12.62 0.14
N LYS A 64 -21.25 12.70 0.91
CA LYS A 64 -21.59 13.89 1.71
C LYS A 64 -20.62 14.11 2.87
N ALA A 65 -19.98 13.04 3.35
CA ALA A 65 -18.97 13.11 4.39
C ALA A 65 -17.65 13.62 3.80
N ARG A 66 -16.99 14.54 4.50
CA ARG A 66 -15.64 14.97 4.10
C ARG A 66 -14.66 13.83 4.33
N VAL A 67 -14.09 13.32 3.24
CA VAL A 67 -13.08 12.28 3.26
C VAL A 67 -11.76 12.87 2.81
N VAL A 68 -10.72 12.62 3.59
CA VAL A 68 -9.34 12.81 3.12
C VAL A 68 -8.89 11.46 2.60
N TYR A 69 -8.58 11.43 1.30
CA TYR A 69 -8.18 10.23 0.59
C TYR A 69 -6.70 10.32 0.21
N MET A 70 -5.91 9.37 0.69
CA MET A 70 -4.48 9.30 0.41
C MET A 70 -4.21 8.22 -0.63
N ASN A 71 -4.00 8.64 -1.88
CA ASN A 71 -3.67 7.74 -2.97
C ASN A 71 -2.17 7.45 -2.99
N ILE A 72 -1.79 6.30 -2.44
CA ILE A 72 -0.41 5.78 -2.46
C ILE A 72 -0.20 4.70 -3.52
N SER A 73 -1.19 4.38 -4.35
CA SER A 73 -1.10 3.28 -5.30
C SER A 73 0.02 3.46 -6.32
N ARG A 74 0.18 4.66 -6.90
CA ARG A 74 1.27 4.92 -7.86
C ARG A 74 2.63 4.89 -7.17
N LEU A 75 2.75 5.49 -5.99
CA LEU A 75 3.99 5.48 -5.20
C LEU A 75 4.43 4.05 -4.87
N THR A 76 3.48 3.21 -4.45
CA THR A 76 3.72 1.82 -4.10
C THR A 76 4.06 0.95 -5.31
N ASP A 77 3.48 1.23 -6.50
CA ASP A 77 3.75 0.48 -7.74
C ASP A 77 5.21 0.57 -8.19
N TYR A 78 5.89 1.68 -7.87
CA TYR A 78 7.34 1.83 -8.11
C TYR A 78 8.19 0.86 -7.29
N ARG A 79 7.69 0.36 -6.16
CA ARG A 79 8.49 -0.30 -5.14
C ARG A 79 8.40 -1.82 -5.17
N LYS A 80 8.50 -2.44 -6.35
CA LYS A 80 8.50 -3.91 -6.46
C LYS A 80 9.63 -4.58 -5.66
N ASP A 81 10.73 -3.85 -5.43
CA ASP A 81 11.87 -4.23 -4.58
C ASP A 81 11.52 -4.37 -3.09
N GLY A 82 10.41 -3.78 -2.63
CA GLY A 82 10.06 -3.70 -1.21
C GLY A 82 9.41 -4.96 -0.62
N HIS A 83 9.27 -6.03 -1.40
CA HIS A 83 8.54 -7.24 -1.00
C HIS A 83 9.45 -8.28 -0.32
N PRO A 84 8.95 -9.04 0.68
CA PRO A 84 9.71 -10.14 1.28
C PRO A 84 9.99 -11.28 0.29
N SER A 85 9.11 -11.49 -0.70
CA SER A 85 9.21 -12.55 -1.68
C SER A 85 9.47 -13.93 -1.04
N VAL A 86 10.57 -14.61 -1.37
CA VAL A 86 10.98 -15.92 -0.81
C VAL A 86 11.46 -15.85 0.64
N TYR A 87 11.70 -14.65 1.17
CA TYR A 87 12.28 -14.46 2.51
C TYR A 87 11.25 -14.40 3.63
N ARG A 88 9.96 -14.64 3.33
CA ARG A 88 8.90 -14.70 4.35
C ARG A 88 9.19 -15.74 5.42
N THR A 89 9.27 -15.28 6.68
CA THR A 89 9.49 -16.12 7.86
C THR A 89 8.36 -17.15 7.99
N GLY A 90 8.70 -18.44 7.97
CA GLY A 90 7.74 -19.56 8.10
C GLY A 90 7.82 -20.64 7.02
N TYR A 91 8.38 -20.33 5.83
CA TYR A 91 8.55 -21.31 4.74
C TYR A 91 9.96 -21.93 4.66
N LYS A 92 10.90 -21.45 5.47
CA LYS A 92 12.33 -21.80 5.37
C LYS A 92 12.72 -23.20 5.84
N ALA A 93 11.81 -23.99 6.42
CA ALA A 93 12.19 -25.29 6.98
C ALA A 93 12.11 -26.48 6.00
N SER A 94 11.41 -26.36 4.85
CA SER A 94 11.17 -27.55 3.99
C SER A 94 11.21 -27.34 2.47
N MET A 95 11.48 -26.14 1.97
CA MET A 95 11.45 -25.86 0.52
C MET A 95 12.83 -25.61 -0.06
N ASN A 96 13.16 -26.33 -1.14
CA ASN A 96 14.33 -26.04 -1.97
C ASN A 96 14.14 -24.72 -2.73
N HIS A 97 15.24 -24.14 -3.23
CA HIS A 97 15.23 -22.82 -3.89
C HIS A 97 14.24 -22.72 -5.08
N ASN A 98 13.96 -23.84 -5.76
CA ASN A 98 13.02 -23.92 -6.87
C ASN A 98 11.55 -23.92 -6.44
N THR A 99 11.23 -24.52 -5.29
CA THR A 99 9.87 -24.47 -4.73
C THR A 99 9.59 -23.15 -4.05
N ALA A 100 10.59 -22.49 -3.46
CA ALA A 100 10.43 -21.17 -2.85
C ALA A 100 9.88 -20.12 -3.84
N ALA A 101 10.30 -20.17 -5.11
CA ALA A 101 9.80 -19.29 -6.17
C ALA A 101 8.29 -19.48 -6.48
N LEU A 102 7.69 -20.63 -6.10
CA LEU A 102 6.25 -20.86 -6.24
C LEU A 102 5.44 -20.22 -5.10
N PHE A 103 6.10 -19.84 -3.99
CA PHE A 103 5.46 -19.34 -2.77
C PHE A 103 5.95 -17.94 -2.39
N GLU A 104 6.29 -17.13 -3.38
CA GLU A 104 6.74 -15.75 -3.15
C GLU A 104 5.63 -14.86 -2.58
N ASP A 105 6.00 -14.09 -1.55
CA ASP A 105 5.15 -13.07 -0.99
C ASP A 105 5.40 -11.71 -1.64
N CYS A 106 4.60 -11.40 -2.67
CA CYS A 106 4.55 -10.09 -3.32
C CYS A 106 3.32 -9.26 -2.89
N SER A 107 2.73 -9.58 -1.75
CA SER A 107 1.55 -8.87 -1.21
C SER A 107 1.87 -8.10 0.07
N HIS A 108 2.83 -8.59 0.85
CA HIS A 108 3.32 -7.92 2.05
C HIS A 108 4.59 -7.12 1.76
N TRP A 109 5.06 -6.38 2.77
CA TRP A 109 6.19 -5.46 2.65
C TRP A 109 7.26 -5.78 3.69
N CYS A 110 8.51 -5.65 3.30
CA CYS A 110 9.63 -5.64 4.23
C CYS A 110 9.56 -4.44 5.18
N LEU A 111 10.07 -4.62 6.39
CA LEU A 111 10.31 -3.56 7.35
C LEU A 111 11.79 -3.57 7.77
N PRO A 112 12.47 -2.41 7.81
CA PRO A 112 11.99 -1.11 7.34
C PRO A 112 11.74 -1.09 5.82
N GLY A 113 10.85 -0.23 5.32
CA GLY A 113 10.48 -0.20 3.91
C GLY A 113 9.29 0.69 3.54
N VAL A 114 8.56 0.29 2.50
CA VAL A 114 7.43 1.04 1.91
C VAL A 114 6.37 1.48 2.93
N PRO A 115 5.99 0.67 3.94
CA PRO A 115 5.05 1.10 4.96
C PRO A 115 5.53 2.30 5.80
N ASP A 116 6.83 2.51 5.94
CA ASP A 116 7.37 3.64 6.70
C ASP A 116 7.05 4.96 5.98
N THR A 117 7.21 5.01 4.65
CA THR A 117 6.80 6.17 3.84
C THR A 117 5.30 6.42 3.92
N TRP A 118 4.47 5.37 3.97
CA TRP A 118 3.03 5.54 4.16
C TRP A 118 2.71 6.18 5.52
N ASN A 119 3.42 5.78 6.57
CA ASN A 119 3.28 6.35 7.91
C ASN A 119 3.71 7.82 7.94
N GLU A 120 4.78 8.20 7.24
CA GLU A 120 5.19 9.60 7.10
C GLU A 120 4.14 10.44 6.37
N LEU A 121 3.62 9.97 5.24
CA LEU A 121 2.55 10.65 4.49
C LEU A 121 1.26 10.78 5.31
N LEU A 122 0.94 9.75 6.09
CA LEU A 122 -0.15 9.76 7.05
C LEU A 122 0.07 10.83 8.11
N TYR A 123 1.24 10.85 8.75
CA TYR A 123 1.58 11.84 9.78
C TYR A 123 1.46 13.27 9.25
N VAL A 124 2.02 13.56 8.08
CA VAL A 124 1.90 14.87 7.43
C VAL A 124 0.44 15.22 7.11
N SER A 125 -0.34 14.24 6.64
CA SER A 125 -1.77 14.44 6.38
C SER A 125 -2.55 14.78 7.66
N LEU A 126 -2.23 14.13 8.78
CA LEU A 126 -2.83 14.44 10.07
C LEU A 126 -2.43 15.83 10.56
N LEU A 127 -1.18 16.27 10.37
CA LEU A 127 -0.78 17.64 10.70
C LEU A 127 -1.48 18.69 9.82
N LYS A 128 -1.63 18.39 8.52
CA LYS A 128 -2.24 19.31 7.55
C LYS A 128 -3.75 19.46 7.73
N TYR A 129 -4.46 18.34 7.92
CA TYR A 129 -5.92 18.31 7.97
C TYR A 129 -6.47 18.23 9.40
N GLY A 130 -5.69 17.73 10.35
CA GLY A 130 -6.00 17.72 11.78
C GLY A 130 -5.63 19.06 12.42
N LYS A 131 -6.51 20.08 12.28
CA LYS A 131 -6.46 21.25 13.17
C LYS A 131 -6.99 20.87 14.57
N GLY A 132 -6.16 20.18 15.33
CA GLY A 132 -6.27 20.07 16.79
C GLY A 132 -5.18 20.92 17.42
N THR A 133 -5.51 21.70 18.44
CA THR A 133 -4.53 22.42 19.25
C THR A 133 -3.60 21.43 19.93
N TRP A 134 -2.39 21.25 19.42
CA TRP A 134 -1.30 20.67 20.19
C TRP A 134 -0.86 21.74 21.19
N LYS A 135 -1.55 21.82 22.33
CA LYS A 135 -1.01 22.57 23.47
C LYS A 135 0.09 21.69 24.07
N SER A 136 1.33 22.16 23.95
CA SER A 136 2.47 21.68 24.75
C SER A 136 2.20 21.91 26.23
#